data_AF-A0A6F9AMX4-F1
#
_entry.id   AF-A0A6F9AMX4-F1
#
_cell.length_a   1.000
_cell.length_b   1.000
_cell.length_c   1.000
_cell.angle_alpha   90.00
_cell.angle_beta   90.00
_cell.angle_gamma   90.00
#
_symmetry.space_group_name_H-M   'P 1'
#
loop_
_entity.id
_entity.type
_entity.pdbx_description
1 polymer ?
#
loop_
_entity_poly.entity_id
_entity_poly.type
_entity_poly.pdbx_seq_one_letter_code
_entity_poly.pdbx_strand_id
1 'polypeptide(L)'
;MEVVFKEGMIYLKGNKFGKKTWRKTWMVLYPPSIFGIGRVELFDLLDGGLTTPTGNASKPKSPQGRRVVQLCDCLSVVPAPEESCPPALPNDDCRAFYLNTTQRSYILASETYHDWVEALCQLAFQKDPGNTESREKERGDGTEIAMEENELYATWKTGT
;
A
#
# COMPACT_ATOMS: atom_id res chain seq x y z
N MET A 1 -14.14 9.42 -4.50
CA MET A 1 -13.20 9.37 -5.64
C MET A 1 -11.90 8.79 -5.11
N GLU A 2 -11.26 7.85 -5.81
CA GLU A 2 -9.95 7.36 -5.37
C GLU A 2 -8.89 8.44 -5.59
N VAL A 3 -8.28 8.92 -4.50
CA VAL A 3 -7.21 9.93 -4.55
C VAL A 3 -5.88 9.21 -4.74
N VAL A 4 -5.13 9.59 -5.77
CA VAL A 4 -3.75 9.11 -5.97
C VAL A 4 -2.84 9.93 -5.06
N PHE A 5 -2.01 9.26 -4.25
CA PHE A 5 -1.02 9.93 -3.41
C PHE A 5 0.26 10.23 -4.21
N LYS A 6 0.74 9.24 -4.96
CA LYS A 6 1.91 9.38 -5.83
C LYS A 6 1.80 8.41 -7.00
N GLU A 7 2.21 8.82 -8.18
CA GLU A 7 2.38 7.93 -9.32
C GLU A 7 3.62 8.28 -10.13
N GLY A 8 4.14 7.32 -10.88
CA GLY A 8 5.28 7.56 -11.77
C GLY A 8 5.89 6.30 -12.35
N MET A 9 6.86 6.51 -13.24
CA MET A 9 7.69 5.44 -13.79
C MET A 9 8.69 4.92 -12.76
N ILE A 10 8.78 3.60 -12.67
CA ILE A 10 9.76 2.90 -11.83
C ILE A 10 10.30 1.68 -12.57
N TYR A 11 11.48 1.22 -12.20
CA TYR A 11 12.03 -0.03 -12.68
C TYR A 11 11.74 -1.15 -11.69
N LEU A 12 11.22 -2.26 -12.17
CA LEU A 12 11.00 -3.45 -11.36
C LEU A 12 11.93 -4.57 -11.81
N LYS A 13 12.65 -5.16 -10.85
CA LYS A 13 13.49 -6.33 -11.10
C LYS A 13 12.62 -7.56 -11.28
N GLY A 14 12.87 -8.30 -12.36
CA GLY A 14 12.25 -9.59 -12.65
C GLY A 14 13.29 -10.63 -13.03
N ASN A 15 12.84 -11.86 -13.23
CA ASN A 15 13.64 -12.94 -13.77
C ASN A 15 13.06 -13.37 -15.11
N LYS A 16 13.84 -13.28 -16.19
CA LYS A 16 13.44 -13.71 -17.53
C LYS A 16 14.48 -14.72 -18.02
N PHE A 17 14.05 -15.95 -18.28
CA PHE A 17 14.94 -17.05 -18.68
C PHE A 17 16.14 -17.28 -17.75
N GLY A 18 15.92 -17.19 -16.43
CA GLY A 18 16.99 -17.36 -15.43
C GLY A 18 17.95 -16.16 -15.30
N LYS A 19 17.76 -15.10 -16.11
CA LYS A 19 18.54 -13.87 -16.02
C LYS A 19 17.74 -12.79 -15.29
N LYS A 20 18.40 -12.11 -14.35
CA LYS A 20 17.84 -10.93 -13.66
C LYS A 20 17.77 -9.78 -14.66
N THR A 21 16.57 -9.25 -14.89
CA THR A 21 16.31 -8.16 -15.84
C THR A 21 15.47 -7.07 -15.19
N TRP A 22 15.72 -5.81 -15.53
CA TRP A 22 14.84 -4.70 -15.17
C TRP A 22 13.84 -4.44 -16.27
N ARG A 23 12.61 -4.06 -15.89
CA ARG A 23 11.59 -3.57 -16.82
C ARG A 23 10.99 -2.28 -16.28
N LYS A 24 10.54 -1.41 -17.19
CA LYS A 24 9.77 -0.22 -16.84
C LYS A 24 8.35 -0.63 -16.45
N THR A 25 7.88 -0.05 -15.36
CA THR A 25 6.56 -0.27 -14.77
C THR A 25 6.01 1.07 -14.32
N TRP A 26 4.73 1.32 -14.53
CA TRP A 26 4.06 2.46 -13.90
C TRP A 26 3.60 2.05 -12.52
N MET A 27 3.95 2.81 -11.49
CA MET A 27 3.54 2.57 -10.11
C MET A 27 2.57 3.66 -9.68
N VAL A 28 1.47 3.26 -9.03
CA VAL A 28 0.48 4.16 -8.44
C VAL A 28 0.28 3.78 -6.98
N LEU A 29 0.40 4.75 -6.09
CA LEU A 29 0.22 4.61 -4.66
C LEU A 29 -1.08 5.29 -4.23
N TYR A 30 -1.97 4.52 -3.62
CA TYR A 30 -3.24 4.96 -3.08
C TYR A 30 -3.17 4.96 -1.54
N PRO A 31 -3.55 6.06 -0.88
CA PRO A 31 -3.61 6.12 0.57
C PRO A 31 -4.80 5.29 1.09
N PRO A 32 -4.73 4.80 2.34
CA PRO A 32 -5.91 4.28 3.01
C PRO A 32 -6.97 5.37 3.18
N SER A 33 -8.25 4.98 3.18
CA SER A 33 -9.39 5.87 3.39
C SER A 33 -10.51 5.15 4.14
N ILE A 34 -11.50 5.89 4.63
CA ILE A 34 -12.67 5.32 5.31
C ILE A 34 -13.46 4.32 4.45
N PHE A 35 -13.30 4.37 3.12
CA PHE A 35 -13.98 3.50 2.16
C PHE A 35 -13.05 2.49 1.48
N GLY A 36 -11.76 2.42 1.86
CA GLY A 36 -10.82 1.58 1.13
C GLY A 36 -9.44 1.45 1.77
N ILE A 37 -8.81 0.32 1.48
CA ILE A 37 -7.47 -0.01 1.97
C ILE A 37 -6.43 0.66 1.07
N GLY A 38 -5.38 1.19 1.69
CA GLY A 38 -4.23 1.74 0.97
C GLY A 38 -3.50 0.64 0.20
N ARG A 39 -3.04 0.95 -1.01
CA ARG A 39 -2.45 -0.05 -1.90
C ARG A 39 -1.49 0.56 -2.91
N VAL A 40 -0.55 -0.27 -3.36
CA VAL A 40 0.32 -0.02 -4.50
C VAL A 40 -0.19 -0.81 -5.69
N GLU A 41 -0.30 -0.17 -6.84
CA GLU A 41 -0.59 -0.81 -8.12
C GLU A 41 0.61 -0.67 -9.04
N LEU A 42 1.06 -1.79 -9.61
CA LEU A 42 2.17 -1.88 -10.55
C LEU A 42 1.61 -2.33 -11.90
N PHE A 43 1.82 -1.54 -12.93
CA PHE A 43 1.40 -1.83 -14.29
C PHE A 43 2.62 -2.10 -15.17
N ASP A 44 2.77 -3.35 -15.61
CA ASP A 44 3.83 -3.70 -16.55
C ASP A 44 3.57 -3.00 -17.89
N LEU A 45 4.54 -2.21 -18.37
CA LEU A 45 4.53 -1.77 -19.76
C LEU A 45 5.11 -2.91 -20.61
N LEU A 46 4.24 -3.63 -21.32
CA LEU A 46 4.68 -4.54 -22.36
C LEU A 46 5.31 -3.73 -23.49
N ASP A 47 6.40 -4.25 -24.06
CA ASP A 47 7.22 -3.66 -25.13
C ASP A 47 6.45 -3.47 -26.47
N GLY A 48 5.15 -3.74 -26.48
CA GLY A 48 4.24 -3.61 -27.62
C GLY A 48 3.05 -2.72 -27.25
N GLY A 49 3.25 -1.41 -27.31
CA GLY A 49 2.16 -0.43 -27.41
C GLY A 49 1.37 -0.17 -26.14
N LEU A 50 1.99 0.46 -25.15
CA LEU A 50 1.26 1.36 -24.26
C LEU A 50 1.82 2.76 -24.43
N THR A 51 1.01 3.61 -25.07
CA THR A 51 1.20 5.06 -25.12
C THR A 51 1.44 5.56 -23.70
N THR A 52 2.52 6.30 -23.51
CA THR A 52 2.74 7.11 -22.31
C THR A 52 1.43 7.81 -21.92
N PRO A 53 0.98 7.77 -20.66
CA PRO A 53 -0.22 8.49 -20.24
C PRO A 53 0.12 9.99 -20.08
N THR A 54 0.60 10.60 -21.15
CA THR A 54 0.71 12.05 -21.32
C THR A 54 -0.56 12.50 -22.01
N GLY A 55 -1.58 12.81 -21.20
CA GLY A 55 -2.83 13.41 -21.66
C GLY A 55 -4.06 12.56 -21.37
N ASN A 56 -4.79 12.91 -20.31
CA ASN A 56 -6.23 12.73 -20.10
C ASN A 56 -6.91 11.44 -20.65
N ALA A 57 -6.23 10.30 -20.66
CA ALA A 57 -6.78 9.05 -21.17
C ALA A 57 -6.41 7.90 -20.22
N SER A 58 -7.42 7.49 -19.45
CA SER A 58 -7.66 6.17 -18.89
C SER A 58 -6.44 5.35 -18.44
N LYS A 59 -6.38 5.12 -17.10
CA LYS A 59 -5.75 3.97 -16.44
C LYS A 59 -5.56 2.80 -17.41
N PRO A 60 -4.37 2.17 -17.52
CA PRO A 60 -4.17 1.01 -18.39
C PRO A 60 -5.25 -0.05 -18.09
N LYS A 61 -6.18 -0.21 -19.04
CA LYS A 61 -7.40 -1.01 -18.90
C LYS A 61 -7.16 -2.51 -19.15
N SER A 62 -5.94 -2.95 -19.45
CA SER A 62 -5.65 -4.38 -19.57
C SER A 62 -5.43 -4.99 -18.18
N PRO A 63 -6.24 -5.97 -17.75
CA PRO A 63 -6.00 -6.70 -16.51
C PRO A 63 -4.75 -7.59 -16.59
N GLN A 64 -4.21 -7.80 -17.79
CA GLN A 64 -3.00 -8.57 -18.04
C GLN A 64 -1.77 -7.72 -17.67
N GLY A 65 -1.17 -7.98 -16.50
CA GLY A 65 0.06 -7.32 -16.06
C GLY A 65 -0.08 -6.31 -14.92
N ARG A 66 -1.29 -6.14 -14.36
CA ARG A 66 -1.51 -5.37 -13.12
C ARG A 66 -1.17 -6.23 -11.91
N ARG A 67 -0.34 -5.71 -11.02
CA ARG A 67 -0.11 -6.29 -9.68
C ARG A 67 -0.54 -5.30 -8.62
N VAL A 68 -1.25 -5.78 -7.62
CA VAL A 68 -1.70 -4.97 -6.49
C VAL A 68 -1.03 -5.49 -5.24
N VAL A 69 -0.49 -4.59 -4.42
CA VAL A 69 0.06 -4.86 -3.09
C VAL A 69 -0.74 -4.02 -2.11
N GLN A 70 -1.36 -4.65 -1.11
CA GLN A 70 -2.03 -3.89 -0.06
C GLN A 70 -0.98 -3.34 0.90
N LEU A 71 -1.13 -2.09 1.35
CA LEU A 71 -0.16 -1.49 2.26
C LEU A 71 -0.14 -2.19 3.62
N CYS A 72 -1.24 -2.83 4.02
CA CYS A 72 -1.29 -3.68 5.22
C CYS A 72 -0.44 -4.96 5.10
N ASP A 73 -0.12 -5.41 3.89
CA ASP A 73 0.77 -6.56 3.66
C ASP A 73 2.25 -6.15 3.66
N CYS A 74 2.56 -4.85 3.69
CA CYS A 74 3.92 -4.37 3.70
C CYS A 74 4.57 -4.67 5.05
N LEU A 75 5.67 -5.43 5.02
CA LEU A 75 6.46 -5.77 6.20
C LEU A 75 7.60 -4.77 6.42
N SER A 76 8.23 -4.30 5.34
CA SER A 76 9.30 -3.30 5.42
C SER A 76 9.54 -2.63 4.07
N VAL A 77 9.98 -1.38 4.10
CA VAL A 77 10.52 -0.66 2.93
C VAL A 77 11.94 -0.23 3.27
N VAL A 78 12.94 -0.73 2.56
CA VAL A 78 14.35 -0.48 2.88
C VAL A 78 15.16 -0.19 1.63
N PRO A 79 16.12 0.76 1.66
CA PRO A 79 17.08 0.93 0.58
C PRO A 79 17.81 -0.39 0.31
N ALA A 80 18.08 -0.69 -0.96
CA ALA A 80 18.90 -1.84 -1.32
C ALA A 80 20.38 -1.49 -1.14
N PRO A 81 21.24 -2.45 -0.74
CA PRO A 81 22.68 -2.27 -0.73
C PRO A 81 23.18 -1.81 -2.10
N GLU A 82 24.19 -0.95 -2.15
CA GLU A 82 24.72 -0.42 -3.41
C GLU A 82 25.22 -1.54 -4.35
N GLU A 83 25.72 -2.64 -3.79
CA GLU A 83 26.11 -3.87 -4.51
C GLU A 83 24.93 -4.58 -5.21
N SER A 84 23.70 -4.30 -4.79
CA SER A 84 22.47 -4.82 -5.40
C SER A 84 21.93 -3.95 -6.53
N CYS A 85 22.49 -2.74 -6.71
CA CYS A 85 22.29 -1.89 -7.88
C CYS A 85 23.17 -2.42 -9.01
N PRO A 86 22.59 -3.08 -10.04
CA PRO A 86 23.40 -3.60 -11.12
C PRO A 86 23.77 -2.49 -12.10
N PRO A 87 24.87 -2.65 -12.86
CA PRO A 87 25.30 -1.71 -13.91
C PRO A 87 24.32 -1.58 -15.10
N ALA A 88 23.14 -2.18 -15.00
CA ALA A 88 22.10 -2.23 -16.02
C ALA A 88 20.86 -1.39 -15.66
N LEU A 89 20.94 -0.56 -14.61
CA LEU A 89 20.01 0.56 -14.50
C LEU A 89 20.35 1.56 -15.62
N PRO A 90 19.34 2.14 -16.29
CA PRO A 90 19.59 2.96 -17.49
C PRO A 90 20.31 4.28 -17.20
N ASN A 91 20.49 4.65 -15.92
CA ASN A 91 21.21 5.83 -15.47
C ASN A 91 21.86 5.60 -14.10
N ASP A 92 22.98 6.29 -13.88
CA ASP A 92 23.79 6.21 -12.65
C ASP A 92 23.07 6.78 -11.41
N ASP A 93 22.05 7.63 -11.63
CA ASP A 93 21.27 8.26 -10.55
C ASP A 93 20.15 7.37 -9.99
N CYS A 94 19.81 6.26 -10.67
CA CYS A 94 18.80 5.34 -10.16
C CYS A 94 19.33 4.53 -8.97
N ARG A 95 18.59 4.55 -7.87
CA ARG A 95 18.86 3.70 -6.70
C ARG A 95 17.73 2.71 -6.46
N ALA A 96 18.12 1.51 -6.01
CA ALA A 96 17.19 0.43 -5.75
C ALA A 96 16.71 0.41 -4.29
N PHE A 97 15.51 -0.08 -4.06
CA PHE A 97 14.93 -0.33 -2.75
C PHE A 97 14.07 -1.60 -2.75
N TYR A 98 13.93 -2.20 -1.58
CA TYR A 98 13.12 -3.38 -1.34
C TYR A 98 11.77 -2.99 -0.77
N LEU A 99 10.71 -3.53 -1.35
CA LEU A 99 9.36 -3.56 -0.78
C LEU A 99 9.06 -5.00 -0.39
N ASN A 100 9.20 -5.31 0.89
CA ASN A 100 8.94 -6.65 1.42
C ASN A 100 7.48 -6.74 1.84
N THR A 101 6.78 -7.74 1.32
CA THR A 101 5.37 -8.00 1.62
C THR A 101 5.23 -9.40 2.22
N THR A 102 4.07 -9.69 2.79
CA THR A 102 3.70 -11.04 3.28
C THR A 102 3.85 -12.14 2.23
N GLN A 103 3.63 -11.81 0.96
CA GLN A 103 3.68 -12.78 -0.13
C GLN A 103 5.05 -12.89 -0.79
N ARG A 104 5.73 -11.76 -0.99
CA ARG A 104 7.04 -11.71 -1.67
C ARG A 104 7.78 -10.39 -1.46
N SER A 105 9.08 -10.40 -1.80
CA SER A 105 9.89 -9.19 -1.89
C SER A 105 9.94 -8.65 -3.32
N TYR A 106 9.67 -7.35 -3.46
CA TYR A 106 9.82 -6.62 -4.72
C TYR A 106 11.11 -5.79 -4.66
N ILE A 107 11.84 -5.74 -5.77
CA ILE A 107 13.04 -4.91 -5.90
C ILE A 107 12.74 -3.85 -6.95
N LEU A 108 12.62 -2.61 -6.48
CA LEU A 108 12.22 -1.45 -7.27
C LEU A 108 13.41 -0.50 -7.39
N ALA A 109 13.47 0.31 -8.45
CA ALA A 109 14.50 1.33 -8.60
C ALA A 109 13.96 2.59 -9.29
N SER A 110 14.37 3.76 -8.80
CA SER A 110 13.95 5.07 -9.30
C SER A 110 15.04 6.11 -9.05
N GLU A 111 15.02 7.20 -9.81
CA GLU A 111 15.83 8.40 -9.54
C GLU A 111 15.35 9.09 -8.25
N THR A 112 14.04 9.14 -8.04
CA THR A 112 13.39 9.72 -6.86
C THR A 112 13.09 8.65 -5.80
N TYR A 113 14.03 7.72 -5.59
CA TYR A 113 13.81 6.60 -4.67
C TYR A 113 13.52 7.04 -3.23
N HIS A 114 14.13 8.15 -2.78
CA HIS A 114 13.89 8.72 -1.45
C HIS A 114 12.41 9.06 -1.26
N ASP A 115 11.81 9.80 -2.19
CA ASP A 115 10.40 10.18 -2.14
C ASP A 115 9.47 8.95 -2.16
N TRP A 116 9.84 7.91 -2.92
CA TRP A 116 9.07 6.67 -2.97
C TRP A 116 9.13 5.92 -1.64
N VAL A 117 10.32 5.79 -1.06
CA VAL A 117 10.52 5.16 0.25
C VAL A 117 9.76 5.92 1.33
N GLU A 118 9.87 7.25 1.35
CA GLU A 118 9.16 8.11 2.31
C GLU A 118 7.63 7.97 2.17
N ALA A 119 7.10 8.09 0.94
CA ALA A 119 5.67 7.95 0.68
C ALA A 119 5.12 6.56 1.06
N LEU A 120 5.86 5.49 0.76
CA LEU A 120 5.48 4.14 1.13
C LEU A 120 5.51 3.95 2.65
N CYS A 121 6.56 4.44 3.32
CA CYS A 121 6.66 4.36 4.77
C CYS A 121 5.55 5.14 5.45
N GLN A 122 5.26 6.35 4.95
CA GLN A 122 4.18 7.20 5.41
C GLN A 122 2.84 6.45 5.37
N LEU A 123 2.51 5.81 4.26
CA LEU A 123 1.18 5.18 4.12
C LEU A 123 1.09 3.76 4.66
N ALA A 124 2.19 3.01 4.74
CA ALA A 124 2.20 1.62 5.21
C ALA A 124 2.45 1.48 6.72
N PHE A 125 3.24 2.38 7.32
CA PHE A 125 3.72 2.23 8.69
C PHE A 125 3.30 3.36 9.63
N GLN A 126 2.62 4.40 9.15
CA GLN A 126 2.09 5.39 10.07
C GLN A 126 1.00 4.76 10.94
N LYS A 127 1.30 4.73 12.23
CA LYS A 127 0.32 4.59 13.29
C LYS A 127 -0.50 5.87 13.26
N ASP A 128 -1.75 5.80 12.80
CA ASP A 128 -2.68 6.91 12.95
C ASP A 128 -2.56 7.45 14.39
N PRO A 129 -2.10 8.70 14.59
CA PRO A 129 -2.05 9.27 15.93
C PRO A 129 -3.46 9.38 16.54
N GLY A 130 -4.52 9.30 15.71
CA GLY A 130 -5.91 9.22 16.13
C GLY A 130 -6.45 7.81 16.38
N ASN A 131 -5.73 6.74 16.01
CA ASN A 131 -6.22 5.34 16.15
C ASN A 131 -5.56 4.59 17.32
N THR A 132 -4.69 5.26 18.07
CA THR A 132 -4.24 4.79 19.40
C THR A 132 -5.21 5.10 20.53
N GLU A 133 -6.31 5.83 20.27
CA GLU A 133 -7.34 6.08 21.29
C GLU A 133 -8.79 5.83 20.83
N SER A 134 -9.08 5.62 19.54
CA SER A 134 -10.47 5.59 19.06
C SER A 134 -11.07 4.20 18.87
N ARG A 135 -10.27 3.12 18.81
CA ARG A 135 -10.85 1.76 18.82
C ARG A 135 -11.27 1.28 20.22
N GLU A 136 -10.90 2.02 21.27
CA GLU A 136 -11.46 1.88 22.63
C GLU A 136 -12.49 2.97 22.97
N LYS A 137 -12.62 4.06 22.18
CA LYS A 137 -13.58 5.15 22.42
C LYS A 137 -14.84 5.16 21.55
N GLU A 138 -15.05 4.19 20.66
CA GLU A 138 -16.38 3.93 20.07
C GLU A 138 -17.20 2.91 20.87
N ARG A 139 -16.95 2.82 22.18
CA ARG A 139 -17.95 2.43 23.18
C ARG A 139 -18.01 3.54 24.22
N GLY A 140 -18.96 4.45 24.05
CA GLY A 140 -19.25 5.48 25.05
C GLY A 140 -19.13 6.88 24.48
N ASP A 141 -20.12 7.26 23.66
CA ASP A 141 -20.72 8.57 23.88
C ASP A 141 -21.02 8.68 25.37
N GLY A 142 -20.66 9.80 25.98
CA GLY A 142 -20.65 10.04 27.43
C GLY A 142 -22.02 10.06 28.09
N THR A 143 -23.00 9.36 27.54
CA THR A 143 -24.17 8.88 28.26
C THR A 143 -23.71 7.65 29.02
N GLU A 144 -23.54 7.81 30.33
CA GLU A 144 -23.50 6.71 31.28
C GLU A 144 -24.84 5.97 31.13
N ILE A 145 -24.93 5.02 30.19
CA ILE A 145 -26.07 4.12 30.06
C ILE A 145 -26.02 3.28 31.33
N ALA A 146 -26.76 3.70 32.35
CA ALA A 146 -27.00 2.89 33.53
C ALA A 146 -27.52 1.54 33.04
N MET A 147 -26.83 0.46 33.44
CA MET A 147 -27.27 -0.88 33.09
C MET A 147 -28.66 -1.07 33.70
N GLU A 148 -29.69 -1.17 32.86
CA GLU A 148 -31.04 -1.45 33.31
C GLU A 148 -31.10 -2.92 33.74
N GLU A 149 -31.50 -3.16 34.99
CA GLU A 149 -31.57 -4.51 35.55
C GLU A 149 -32.69 -5.30 34.83
N ASN A 150 -32.35 -6.48 34.33
CA ASN A 150 -33.29 -7.31 33.58
C ASN A 150 -34.28 -8.01 34.53
N GLU A 151 -35.43 -7.37 34.79
CA GLU A 151 -36.47 -7.88 35.69
C GLU A 151 -37.22 -9.12 35.17
N LEU A 152 -36.92 -9.62 33.95
CA LEU A 152 -37.52 -10.86 33.44
C LEU A 152 -37.19 -12.09 34.30
N TYR A 153 -36.15 -12.00 35.14
CA TYR A 153 -35.78 -13.05 36.10
C TYR A 153 -36.02 -12.65 37.56
N ALA A 154 -36.65 -11.50 37.83
CA ALA A 154 -37.05 -11.13 39.17
C ALA A 154 -38.13 -12.12 39.64
N THR A 155 -37.71 -13.15 40.37
CA THR A 155 -38.59 -14.11 41.02
C THR A 155 -39.64 -13.34 41.81
N TRP A 156 -40.88 -13.39 41.33
CA TRP A 156 -42.10 -13.05 42.04
C TRP A 156 -41.95 -13.37 43.54
N LYS A 157 -41.73 -12.34 44.35
CA LYS A 157 -41.87 -12.46 45.79
C LYS A 157 -43.35 -12.69 46.04
N THR A 158 -43.71 -13.96 46.22
CA THR A 158 -44.98 -14.37 46.76
C THR A 158 -45.10 -13.69 48.11
N GLY A 159 -46.06 -12.76 48.21
CA GLY A 159 -46.33 -12.05 49.46
C GLY A 159 -46.75 -13.03 50.55
N THR A 160 -46.25 -12.81 51.77
CA THR A 160 -47.00 -12.75 53.03
C THR A 160 -46.06 -12.35 54.16
#